data_AF-A0A8J6EL66-F1
#
_entry.id   AF-A0A8J6EL66-F1
#
_cell.length_a   1.000
_cell.length_b   1.000
_cell.length_c   1.000
_cell.angle_alpha   90.00
_cell.angle_beta   90.00
_cell.angle_gamma   90.00
#
_symmetry.space_group_name_H-M   'P 1'
#
loop_
_entity.id
_entity.type
_entity.pdbx_description
1 polymer ?
#
loop_
_entity_poly.entity_id
_entity_poly.type
_entity_poly.pdbx_seq_one_letter_code
_entity_poly.pdbx_strand_id
1 'polypeptide(L)'
;MNDCENITVTEFSLTPFSISRTNEVFIFIGFLSMYLLAVVGNLIIIVLICAVPQLHTPMYFFLCNLSSVDAIYVSAILPKMLSIIITEDKTISYYRCFTQLSFIFCAHAENYILACMAYDRYVAVCSPLHYSLIMTRKVCFIIVIFYIILYYVNSLVLTLSISIIILLFSEAQPFLL
;
A
#
# COMPACT_ATOMS: atom_id res chain seq x y z
N MET A 1 -28.64 14.92 -36.75
CA MET A 1 -27.74 13.76 -36.93
C MET A 1 -26.78 13.87 -35.78
N ASN A 2 -27.24 13.38 -34.62
CA ASN A 2 -26.74 13.78 -33.31
C ASN A 2 -25.86 12.67 -32.72
N ASP A 3 -24.75 13.15 -32.17
CA ASP A 3 -24.00 12.64 -31.03
C ASP A 3 -23.25 11.33 -31.21
N CYS A 4 -21.99 11.47 -31.63
CA CYS A 4 -20.92 10.54 -31.33
C CYS A 4 -20.77 10.49 -29.80
N GLU A 5 -21.40 9.50 -29.16
CA GLU A 5 -21.16 9.17 -27.76
C GLU A 5 -19.67 8.83 -27.61
N ASN A 6 -18.89 9.81 -27.14
CA ASN A 6 -17.60 9.54 -26.52
C ASN A 6 -17.89 8.64 -25.31
N ILE A 7 -17.72 7.33 -25.46
CA ILE A 7 -17.79 6.38 -24.35
C ILE A 7 -16.55 6.63 -23.49
N THR A 8 -16.61 7.66 -22.66
CA THR A 8 -15.67 7.86 -21.57
C THR A 8 -16.09 6.89 -20.47
N VAL A 9 -15.39 5.76 -20.39
CA VAL A 9 -15.53 4.76 -19.31
C VAL A 9 -15.13 5.43 -18.00
N THR A 10 -16.07 6.13 -17.38
CA THR A 10 -15.85 6.99 -16.21
C THR A 10 -16.16 6.27 -14.90
N GLU A 11 -16.89 5.16 -14.98
CA GLU A 11 -17.40 4.40 -13.84
C GLU A 11 -17.15 2.91 -14.03
N PHE A 12 -16.41 2.31 -13.09
CA PHE A 12 -16.36 0.86 -12.96
C PHE A 12 -17.47 0.45 -11.99
N SER A 13 -18.51 -0.19 -12.52
CA SER A 13 -19.53 -0.86 -11.71
C SER A 13 -18.96 -2.20 -11.24
N LEU A 14 -18.48 -2.26 -9.99
CA LEU A 14 -18.11 -3.53 -9.38
C LEU A 14 -19.36 -4.41 -9.29
N THR A 15 -19.33 -5.55 -9.97
CA THR A 15 -20.43 -6.51 -9.99
C THR A 15 -20.77 -6.89 -8.54
N PRO A 16 -22.06 -6.86 -8.13
CA PRO A 16 -22.42 -7.08 -6.73
C PRO A 16 -21.95 -8.47 -6.29
N PHE A 17 -21.04 -8.53 -5.33
CA PHE A 17 -20.81 -9.75 -4.57
C PHE A 17 -22.15 -10.15 -3.95
N SER A 18 -22.69 -11.32 -4.33
CA SER A 18 -23.90 -11.91 -3.74
C SER A 18 -23.57 -12.43 -2.33
N ILE A 19 -23.39 -11.50 -1.39
CA ILE A 19 -23.06 -11.79 0.00
C ILE A 19 -24.34 -11.59 0.82
N SER A 20 -24.66 -12.57 1.66
CA SER A 20 -25.82 -12.46 2.57
C SER A 20 -25.61 -11.34 3.59
N ARG A 21 -26.68 -10.64 3.99
CA ARG A 21 -26.63 -9.53 4.95
C ARG A 21 -25.90 -9.88 6.26
N THR A 22 -25.98 -11.13 6.69
CA THR A 22 -25.23 -11.64 7.85
C THR A 22 -23.71 -11.63 7.62
N ASN A 23 -23.25 -12.03 6.43
CA ASN A 23 -21.83 -12.07 6.08
C ASN A 23 -21.25 -10.66 5.90
N GLU A 24 -22.01 -9.69 5.39
CA GLU A 24 -21.57 -8.29 5.29
C GLU A 24 -21.22 -7.69 6.66
N VAL A 25 -22.01 -7.98 7.70
CA VAL A 25 -21.75 -7.53 9.08
C VAL A 25 -20.47 -8.16 9.63
N PHE A 26 -20.24 -9.46 9.40
CA PHE A 26 -19.00 -10.12 9.82
C PHE A 26 -17.77 -9.53 9.13
N ILE A 27 -17.87 -9.25 7.82
CA ILE A 27 -16.79 -8.64 7.04
C ILE A 27 -16.52 -7.21 7.53
N PHE A 28 -17.56 -6.43 7.84
CA PHE A 28 -17.43 -5.08 8.40
C PHE A 28 -16.69 -5.08 9.73
N ILE A 29 -17.11 -5.93 10.68
CA ILE A 29 -16.46 -6.08 11.99
C ILE A 29 -15.00 -6.53 11.81
N GLY A 30 -14.76 -7.48 10.90
CA GLY A 30 -13.42 -7.94 10.55
C GLY A 30 -12.51 -6.80 10.11
N PHE A 31 -12.90 -6.04 9.08
CA PHE A 31 -12.08 -4.93 8.59
C PHE A 31 -11.93 -3.80 9.61
N LEU A 32 -12.96 -3.48 10.40
CA LEU A 32 -12.87 -2.48 11.46
C LEU A 32 -11.87 -2.91 12.55
N SER A 33 -11.92 -4.18 12.97
CA SER A 33 -10.98 -4.69 13.97
C SER A 33 -9.53 -4.69 13.47
N MET A 34 -9.30 -5.09 12.22
CA MET A 34 -7.97 -5.01 11.59
C MET A 34 -7.45 -3.57 11.53
N TYR A 35 -8.32 -2.62 11.16
CA TYR A 35 -7.97 -1.19 11.13
C TYR A 35 -7.50 -0.69 12.50
N LEU A 36 -8.29 -0.95 13.55
CA LEU A 36 -7.95 -0.52 14.91
C LEU A 36 -6.66 -1.19 15.39
N LEU A 37 -6.51 -2.50 15.20
CA LEU A 37 -5.31 -3.24 15.61
C LEU A 37 -4.05 -2.73 14.92
N ALA A 38 -4.11 -2.51 13.60
CA ALA A 38 -2.97 -2.01 12.84
C ALA A 38 -2.60 -0.59 13.23
N VAL A 39 -3.57 0.33 13.34
CA VAL A 39 -3.29 1.73 13.75
C VAL A 39 -2.72 1.77 15.16
N VAL A 40 -3.35 1.10 16.12
CA VAL A 40 -2.89 1.06 17.51
C VAL A 40 -1.51 0.41 17.59
N GLY A 41 -1.30 -0.72 16.92
CA GLY A 41 -0.02 -1.42 16.91
C GLY A 41 1.12 -0.56 16.37
N ASN A 42 0.93 0.08 15.22
CA ASN A 42 1.95 0.95 14.63
C ASN A 42 2.22 2.21 15.44
N LEU A 43 1.18 2.82 16.03
CA LEU A 43 1.36 3.95 16.94
C LEU A 43 2.15 3.56 18.19
N ILE A 44 1.87 2.40 18.78
CA ILE A 44 2.63 1.87 19.94
C ILE A 44 4.10 1.70 19.57
N ILE A 45 4.39 1.13 18.40
CA ILE A 45 5.77 0.96 17.92
C ILE A 45 6.49 2.31 17.81
N ILE A 46 5.86 3.30 17.18
CA ILE A 46 6.44 4.65 17.04
C ILE A 46 6.69 5.28 18.41
N VAL A 47 5.70 5.25 19.30
CA VAL A 47 5.81 5.80 20.66
C VAL A 47 6.91 5.11 21.45
N LEU A 48 7.01 3.78 21.37
CA LEU A 48 8.02 2.99 22.08
C LEU A 48 9.44 3.37 21.62
N ILE A 49 9.63 3.55 20.31
CA ILE A 49 10.92 3.97 19.75
C ILE A 49 11.28 5.39 20.21
N CYS A 50 10.31 6.31 20.21
CA CYS A 50 10.53 7.68 20.68
C CYS A 50 10.79 7.78 22.20
N ALA A 51 10.18 6.89 22.99
CA ALA A 51 10.27 6.92 24.44
C ALA A 51 11.60 6.32 24.98
N VAL A 52 12.23 5.40 24.23
CA VAL A 52 13.41 4.68 24.71
C VAL A 52 14.65 5.02 23.89
N PRO A 53 15.51 5.95 24.34
CA PRO A 53 16.66 6.44 23.58
C PRO A 53 17.74 5.38 23.29
N GLN A 54 17.77 4.29 24.09
CA GLN A 54 18.68 3.16 23.88
C GLN A 54 18.35 2.33 22.62
N LEU A 55 17.17 2.55 22.02
CA LEU A 55 16.72 1.95 20.77
C LEU A 55 17.10 2.80 19.54
N HIS A 56 17.97 3.81 19.63
CA HIS A 56 18.38 4.58 18.44
C HIS A 56 19.42 3.86 17.55
N THR A 57 19.15 2.61 17.19
CA THR A 57 19.93 1.84 16.20
C THR A 57 19.32 1.97 14.79
N PRO A 58 20.08 1.71 13.71
CA PRO A 58 19.60 1.76 12.32
C PRO A 58 18.29 1.00 12.09
N MET A 59 18.16 -0.17 12.74
CA MET A 59 16.95 -1.00 12.68
C MET A 59 15.69 -0.23 13.10
N TYR A 60 15.72 0.54 14.18
CA TYR A 60 14.54 1.24 14.68
C TYR A 60 14.14 2.42 13.79
N PHE A 61 15.10 3.02 13.08
CA PHE A 61 14.78 3.98 12.02
C PHE A 61 13.99 3.32 10.89
N PHE A 62 14.38 2.12 10.45
CA PHE A 62 13.60 1.36 9.47
C PHE A 62 12.24 0.94 10.01
N LEU A 63 12.15 0.60 11.30
CA LEU A 63 10.91 0.20 11.97
C LEU A 63 9.90 1.36 12.06
N CYS A 64 10.35 2.59 12.35
CA CYS A 64 9.49 3.77 12.26
C CYS A 64 8.97 4.02 10.83
N ASN A 65 9.83 3.84 9.82
CA ASN A 65 9.41 3.96 8.42
C ASN A 65 8.39 2.88 8.05
N LEU A 66 8.63 1.62 8.46
CA LEU A 66 7.70 0.51 8.25
C LEU A 66 6.34 0.79 8.89
N SER A 67 6.31 1.19 10.17
CA SER A 67 5.06 1.50 10.86
C SER A 67 4.32 2.70 10.30
N SER A 68 5.05 3.68 9.77
CA SER A 68 4.43 4.82 9.08
C SER A 68 3.78 4.38 7.76
N VAL A 69 4.47 3.55 6.98
CA VAL A 69 3.95 3.02 5.71
C VAL A 69 2.71 2.14 5.94
N ASP A 70 2.75 1.23 6.91
CA ASP A 70 1.63 0.34 7.25
C ASP A 70 0.41 1.13 7.74
N ALA A 71 0.62 2.15 8.59
CA ALA A 71 -0.47 3.02 9.04
C ALA A 71 -1.11 3.81 7.89
N ILE A 72 -0.33 4.31 6.93
CA ILE A 72 -0.82 4.98 5.72
C ILE A 72 -1.60 4.01 4.83
N TYR A 73 -1.04 2.82 4.60
CA TYR A 73 -1.63 1.76 3.78
C TYR A 73 -3.01 1.35 4.32
N VAL A 74 -3.06 0.99 5.60
CA VAL A 74 -4.29 0.56 6.28
C VAL A 74 -5.34 1.68 6.29
N SER A 75 -4.91 2.94 6.52
CA SER A 75 -5.81 4.10 6.52
C SER A 75 -6.31 4.50 5.13
N ALA A 76 -5.64 4.11 4.05
CA ALA A 76 -6.10 4.39 2.70
C ALA A 76 -7.09 3.32 2.20
N ILE A 77 -6.89 2.05 2.57
CA ILE A 77 -7.63 0.92 2.01
C ILE A 77 -8.86 0.57 2.85
N LEU A 78 -8.69 0.38 4.16
CA LEU A 78 -9.76 -0.13 5.02
C LEU A 78 -10.97 0.79 5.15
N PRO A 79 -10.85 2.13 5.37
CA PRO A 79 -12.04 2.97 5.47
C PRO A 79 -12.81 3.04 4.15
N LYS A 80 -12.13 2.90 3.01
CA LYS A 80 -12.78 2.86 1.70
C LYS A 80 -13.56 1.56 1.51
N MET A 81 -12.96 0.42 1.87
CA MET A 81 -13.64 -0.88 1.89
C MET A 81 -14.85 -0.87 2.82
N LEU A 82 -14.74 -0.28 4.02
CA LEU A 82 -15.87 -0.08 4.94
C LEU A 82 -16.97 0.77 4.32
N SER A 83 -16.63 1.87 3.63
CA SER A 83 -17.63 2.74 2.97
C SER A 83 -18.41 2.01 1.87
N ILE A 84 -17.75 1.09 1.15
CA ILE A 84 -18.39 0.30 0.07
C ILE A 84 -19.34 -0.75 0.65
N ILE A 85 -19.09 -1.23 1.87
CA ILE A 85 -19.96 -2.19 2.55
C ILE A 85 -21.19 -1.47 3.15
N ILE A 86 -21.02 -0.23 3.64
CA ILE A 86 -22.11 0.56 4.26
C ILE A 86 -23.05 1.16 3.20
N THR A 87 -22.51 1.64 2.08
CA THR A 87 -23.28 2.32 1.03
C THR A 87 -23.65 1.32 -0.06
N GLU A 88 -24.94 1.15 -0.39
CA GLU A 88 -25.40 0.29 -1.50
C GLU A 88 -24.88 0.75 -2.88
N ASP A 89 -24.30 1.94 -2.96
CA ASP A 89 -23.64 2.50 -4.14
C ASP A 89 -22.21 1.93 -4.29
N LYS A 90 -22.12 0.81 -5.02
CA LYS A 90 -20.88 0.05 -5.28
C LYS A 90 -20.08 0.61 -6.47
N THR A 91 -20.36 1.83 -6.89
CA THR A 91 -19.66 2.49 -7.99
C THR A 91 -18.35 3.11 -7.50
N ILE A 92 -17.22 2.70 -8.07
CA ILE A 92 -15.92 3.34 -7.82
C ILE A 92 -15.54 4.11 -9.08
N SER A 93 -15.49 5.43 -8.96
CA SER A 93 -14.95 6.30 -10.01
C SER A 93 -13.51 5.90 -10.36
N TYR A 94 -13.17 5.96 -11.65
CA TYR A 94 -11.85 5.63 -12.20
C TYR A 94 -10.69 6.25 -11.41
N TYR A 95 -10.80 7.54 -11.08
CA TYR A 95 -9.77 8.25 -10.30
C TYR A 95 -9.59 7.68 -8.90
N ARG A 96 -10.68 7.27 -8.24
CA ARG A 96 -10.65 6.67 -6.90
C ARG A 96 -10.01 5.28 -6.92
N CYS A 97 -10.33 4.46 -7.92
CA CYS A 97 -9.68 3.17 -8.15
C CYS A 97 -8.16 3.35 -8.33
N PHE A 98 -7.77 4.32 -9.16
CA PHE A 98 -6.36 4.63 -9.40
C PHE A 98 -5.62 5.07 -8.14
N THR A 99 -6.24 5.92 -7.31
CA THR A 99 -5.66 6.30 -6.01
C THR A 99 -5.53 5.10 -5.08
N GLN A 100 -6.53 4.21 -5.03
CA GLN A 100 -6.53 3.05 -4.14
C GLN A 100 -5.49 2.00 -4.56
N LEU A 101 -5.35 1.77 -5.87
CA LEU A 101 -4.25 0.97 -6.42
C LEU A 101 -2.90 1.55 -6.03
N SER A 102 -2.69 2.85 -6.23
CA SER A 102 -1.44 3.52 -5.81
C SER A 102 -1.10 3.28 -4.33
N PHE A 103 -2.09 3.35 -3.44
CA PHE A 103 -1.89 3.03 -2.02
C PHE A 103 -1.66 1.53 -1.75
N ILE A 104 -2.29 0.61 -2.49
CA ILE A 104 -2.00 -0.82 -2.38
C ILE A 104 -0.52 -1.10 -2.66
N PHE A 105 0.07 -0.35 -3.57
CA PHE A 105 1.49 -0.49 -3.89
C PHE A 105 2.43 0.15 -2.86
N CYS A 106 1.93 0.92 -1.88
CA CYS A 106 2.72 1.24 -0.69
C CYS A 106 3.14 -0.03 0.08
N ALA A 107 2.37 -1.13 0.02
CA ALA A 107 2.79 -2.40 0.60
C ALA A 107 4.07 -2.97 -0.05
N HIS A 108 4.38 -2.56 -1.29
CA HIS A 108 5.64 -2.95 -1.92
C HIS A 108 6.85 -2.29 -1.25
N ALA A 109 6.68 -1.08 -0.68
CA ALA A 109 7.71 -0.41 0.10
C ALA A 109 8.06 -1.19 1.37
N GLU A 110 7.08 -1.85 1.99
CA GLU A 110 7.28 -2.68 3.18
C GLU A 110 8.26 -3.83 2.92
N ASN A 111 8.15 -4.47 1.75
CA ASN A 111 9.07 -5.54 1.34
C ASN A 111 10.53 -5.04 1.24
N TYR A 112 10.75 -3.86 0.68
CA TYR A 112 12.09 -3.27 0.61
C TYR A 112 12.63 -2.92 2.01
N ILE A 113 11.79 -2.37 2.88
CA ILE A 113 12.17 -2.03 4.26
C ILE A 113 12.49 -3.30 5.05
N LEU A 114 11.67 -4.36 4.94
CA LEU A 114 11.90 -5.66 5.57
C LEU A 114 13.21 -6.30 5.10
N ALA A 115 13.50 -6.25 3.79
CA ALA A 115 14.77 -6.73 3.25
C ALA A 115 15.96 -5.95 3.82
N CYS A 116 15.83 -4.63 3.99
CA CYS A 116 16.86 -3.80 4.62
C CYS A 116 17.05 -4.13 6.09
N MET A 117 15.98 -4.40 6.84
CA MET A 117 16.08 -4.86 8.24
C MET A 117 16.76 -6.24 8.34
N ALA A 118 16.45 -7.16 7.43
CA ALA A 118 17.10 -8.45 7.36
C ALA A 118 18.60 -8.31 7.04
N TYR A 119 18.95 -7.41 6.11
CA TYR A 119 20.34 -7.10 5.79
C TYR A 119 21.09 -6.45 6.96
N ASP A 120 20.48 -5.49 7.66
CA ASP A 120 21.05 -4.87 8.87
C ASP A 120 21.39 -5.94 9.92
N ARG A 121 20.46 -6.86 10.18
CA ARG A 121 20.66 -7.97 11.12
C ARG A 121 21.72 -8.96 10.65
N TYR A 122 21.79 -9.24 9.35
CA TYR A 122 22.84 -10.07 8.77
C TYR A 122 24.23 -9.48 8.98
N VAL A 123 24.43 -8.20 8.65
CA VAL A 123 25.74 -7.52 8.81
C VAL A 123 26.14 -7.43 10.28
N ALA A 124 25.19 -7.19 11.19
CA ALA A 124 25.45 -7.16 12.62
C ALA A 124 25.98 -8.50 13.16
N VAL A 125 25.51 -9.63 12.63
CA VAL A 125 25.96 -10.98 13.02
C VAL A 125 27.28 -11.36 12.35
N CYS A 126 27.40 -11.15 11.04
CA CYS A 126 28.56 -11.61 10.29
C CYS A 126 29.81 -10.73 10.49
N SER A 127 29.65 -9.43 10.78
CA SER A 127 30.75 -8.47 10.83
C SER A 127 30.55 -7.39 11.91
N PRO A 128 30.47 -7.75 13.21
CA PRO A 128 30.15 -6.81 14.28
C PRO A 128 31.15 -5.65 14.38
N LEU A 129 32.44 -5.88 14.11
CA LEU A 129 33.49 -4.85 14.21
C LEU A 129 33.41 -3.79 13.09
N HIS A 130 32.84 -4.15 11.94
CA HIS A 130 32.67 -3.24 10.80
C HIS A 130 31.24 -2.69 10.68
N TYR A 131 30.31 -3.15 11.53
CA TYR A 131 28.90 -2.76 11.47
C TYR A 131 28.71 -1.24 11.53
N SER A 132 29.40 -0.55 12.43
CA SER A 132 29.32 0.91 12.58
C SER A 132 29.86 1.70 11.38
N LEU A 133 30.74 1.09 10.57
CA LEU A 133 31.26 1.66 9.33
C LEU A 133 30.30 1.41 8.15
N ILE A 134 29.63 0.27 8.13
CA ILE A 134 28.72 -0.15 7.05
C ILE A 134 27.33 0.49 7.23
N MET A 135 26.71 0.35 8.40
CA MET A 135 25.37 0.85 8.70
C MET A 135 25.42 2.19 9.44
N THR A 136 25.75 3.24 8.70
CA THR A 136 25.70 4.62 9.19
C THR A 136 24.36 5.27 8.91
N ARG A 137 24.03 6.35 9.65
CA ARG A 137 22.81 7.15 9.39
C ARG A 137 22.73 7.63 7.94
N LYS A 138 23.86 8.00 7.32
CA LYS A 138 23.93 8.42 5.91
C LYS A 138 23.48 7.30 4.97
N VAL A 139 23.96 6.07 5.20
CA VAL A 139 23.56 4.89 4.41
C VAL A 139 22.07 4.61 4.60
N CYS A 140 21.53 4.72 5.81
CA CYS A 140 20.09 4.59 6.06
C CYS A 140 19.27 5.60 5.24
N PHE A 141 19.69 6.87 5.20
CA PHE A 141 19.03 7.89 4.36
C PHE A 141 19.13 7.57 2.87
N ILE A 142 20.28 7.09 2.39
CA ILE A 142 20.45 6.69 0.99
C ILE A 142 19.53 5.52 0.65
N ILE A 143 19.42 4.52 1.53
CA ILE A 143 18.49 3.39 1.39
C ILE A 143 17.05 3.89 1.32
N VAL A 144 16.68 4.86 2.16
CA VAL A 144 15.34 5.47 2.12
C VAL A 144 15.05 6.12 0.78
N ILE A 145 15.95 6.96 0.30
CA ILE A 145 15.81 7.61 -1.01
C ILE A 145 15.72 6.55 -2.12
N PHE A 146 16.55 5.51 -2.05
CA PHE A 146 16.57 4.43 -3.04
C PHE A 146 15.24 3.68 -3.10
N TYR A 147 14.68 3.22 -1.98
CA TYR A 147 13.40 2.51 -2.01
C TYR A 147 12.24 3.44 -2.38
N ILE A 148 12.31 4.74 -2.05
CA ILE A 148 11.31 5.73 -2.50
C ILE A 148 11.33 5.85 -4.03
N ILE A 149 12.51 5.95 -4.64
CA ILE A 149 12.64 6.00 -6.09
C ILE A 149 12.10 4.72 -6.71
N LEU A 150 12.49 3.55 -6.18
CA LEU A 150 11.97 2.25 -6.65
C LEU A 150 10.45 2.19 -6.54
N TYR A 151 9.87 2.68 -5.44
CA TYR A 151 8.43 2.76 -5.27
C TYR A 151 7.77 3.57 -6.39
N TYR A 152 8.25 4.78 -6.68
CA TYR A 152 7.70 5.61 -7.76
C TYR A 152 7.86 4.96 -9.14
N VAL A 153 9.01 4.36 -9.42
CA VAL A 153 9.26 3.65 -10.69
C VAL A 153 8.30 2.47 -10.84
N ASN A 154 8.15 1.64 -9.81
CA ASN A 154 7.21 0.51 -9.82
C ASN A 154 5.76 0.99 -9.99
N SER A 155 5.36 2.03 -9.27
CA SER A 155 4.02 2.62 -9.39
C SER A 155 3.74 3.11 -10.81
N LEU A 156 4.72 3.72 -11.47
CA LEU A 156 4.60 4.19 -12.85
C LEU A 156 4.51 3.02 -13.85
N VAL A 157 5.45 2.08 -13.78
CA VAL A 157 5.48 0.90 -14.67
C VAL A 157 4.17 0.14 -14.58
N LEU A 158 3.67 -0.05 -13.37
CA LEU A 158 2.45 -0.82 -13.16
C LEU A 158 1.20 -0.06 -13.61
N THR A 159 1.11 1.25 -13.34
CA THR A 159 0.04 2.11 -13.89
C THR A 159 -0.03 1.99 -15.41
N LEU A 160 1.13 2.07 -16.07
CA LEU A 160 1.23 1.95 -17.52
C LEU A 160 0.80 0.55 -17.97
N SER A 161 1.24 -0.50 -17.27
CA SER A 161 0.85 -1.87 -17.61
C SER A 161 -0.65 -2.11 -17.47
N ILE A 162 -1.30 -1.62 -16.40
CA ILE A 162 -2.75 -1.73 -16.20
C ILE A 162 -3.48 -0.94 -17.28
N SER A 163 -3.04 0.27 -17.58
CA SER A 163 -3.63 1.11 -18.64
C SER A 163 -3.52 0.42 -20.01
N ILE A 164 -2.36 -0.17 -20.33
CA ILE A 164 -2.15 -0.94 -21.56
C ILE A 164 -3.07 -2.16 -21.61
N ILE A 165 -3.20 -2.92 -20.51
CA ILE A 165 -4.09 -4.08 -20.45
C ILE A 165 -5.55 -3.68 -20.68
N ILE A 166 -6.00 -2.58 -20.07
CA ILE A 166 -7.36 -2.05 -20.27
C ILE A 166 -7.56 -1.64 -21.74
N LEU A 167 -6.59 -0.95 -22.35
CA LEU A 167 -6.65 -0.57 -23.76
C LEU A 167 -6.69 -1.80 -24.68
N LEU A 168 -5.86 -2.81 -24.41
CA LEU A 168 -5.86 -4.07 -25.18
C LEU A 168 -7.20 -4.82 -25.04
N PHE A 169 -7.81 -4.81 -23.85
CA PHE A 169 -9.12 -5.42 -23.65
C PHE A 169 -10.24 -4.62 -24.33
N SER A 170 -10.15 -3.28 -24.33
CA SER A 170 -11.08 -2.39 -25.04
C SER A 170 -10.99 -2.53 -26.56
N GLU A 171 -9.78 -2.74 -27.10
CA GLU A 171 -9.54 -3.05 -28.54
C GLU A 171 -9.98 -4.47 -28.92
N ALA A 172 -10.04 -5.41 -27.97
CA ALA A 172 -10.51 -6.78 -28.19
C ALA A 172 -12.04 -6.92 -28.14
N GLN A 173 -12.76 -6.06 -27.42
CA GLN A 173 -14.23 -6.01 -27.36
C GLN A 173 -14.95 -5.73 -28.69
N PRO A 174 -14.47 -4.90 -29.64
CA PRO A 174 -15.12 -4.71 -30.94
C PRO A 174 -15.00 -5.92 -31.89
N PHE A 175 -14.26 -6.97 -31.54
CA PHE A 175 -14.12 -8.18 -32.37
C PHE A 175 -15.02 -9.35 -31.94
N LEU A 176 -15.81 -9.18 -30.86
CA LEU A 176 -16.65 -10.23 -30.26
C LEU A 176 -18.12 -9.83 -30.17
N LEU A 177 -18.57 -8.96 -31.10
CA LEU A 177 -19.98 -8.61 -31.33
C LEU A 177 -20.31 -8.72 -32.82
#